data_AF-A0A930WCE4-F1
#
_entry.id   AF-A0A930WCE4-F1
#
_cell.length_a   1.000
_cell.length_b   1.000
_cell.length_c   1.000
_cell.angle_alpha   90.00
_cell.angle_beta   90.00
_cell.angle_gamma   90.00
#
_symmetry.space_group_name_H-M   'P 1'
#
loop_
_entity.id
_entity.type
_entity.pdbx_description
1 polymer ?
#
loop_
_entity_poly.entity_id
_entity_poly.type
_entity_poly.pdbx_seq_one_letter_code
_entity_poly.pdbx_strand_id
1 'polypeptide(L)'
;LTEENFAVGQLIYTAIFFAASYYLSLNPNKILDRVGKMLTPALLVVLFILFAQAFHAPLANILAPTGVYLEAPFAQGFQDGYQTMDLLASIAIGALVTNAIQMRGITDRHAIGSACLISGLITVTLKTAVYGSLAYIGATSASVLGQSENGGQILAGAVGIFFGASGNLLLAVIIGLACLTTCCGITSSAALFFNKLLKGRISYERLLLLSILFSFAASNIGLTQIITLAVPFLVTIYPLVIVVVILSLFDYFIGWRKSIYQGAISLTLVFSLIDGLHAAGLCPPALHELLRQTIPLYGIMMGWVCPAAVGALIGLCVSLFQTGPAPKEADT
;
A
#
# COMPACT_ATOMS: atom_id res chain seq x y z
N LEU A 1 2.00 15.73 31.13
CA LEU A 1 3.19 15.92 30.28
C LEU A 1 2.93 17.15 29.42
N THR A 2 3.79 18.17 29.45
CA THR A 2 3.68 19.37 28.60
C THR A 2 3.85 18.99 27.13
N GLU A 3 3.20 19.71 26.20
CA GLU A 3 3.29 19.46 24.74
C GLU A 3 4.75 19.43 24.24
N GLU A 4 5.61 20.26 24.83
CA GLU A 4 7.04 20.33 24.54
C GLU A 4 7.77 19.01 24.83
N ASN A 5 7.41 18.32 25.91
CA ASN A 5 7.99 17.01 26.25
C ASN A 5 7.54 15.91 25.28
N PHE A 6 6.36 16.05 24.67
CA PHE A 6 5.87 15.10 23.67
C PHE A 6 6.62 15.26 22.34
N ALA A 7 6.83 16.51 21.89
CA ALA A 7 7.59 16.79 20.68
C ALA A 7 9.05 16.32 20.77
N VAL A 8 9.71 16.57 21.91
CA VAL A 8 11.08 16.08 22.15
C VAL A 8 11.12 14.55 22.19
N GLY A 9 10.14 13.91 22.84
CA GLY A 9 10.02 12.44 22.87
C GLY A 9 9.85 11.83 21.47
N GLN A 10 9.00 12.44 20.64
CA GLN A 10 8.79 12.01 19.25
C GLN A 10 10.05 12.16 18.40
N LEU A 11 10.79 13.28 18.54
CA LEU A 11 12.05 13.49 17.82
C LEU A 11 13.11 12.45 18.21
N ILE A 12 13.26 12.15 19.50
CA ILE A 12 14.21 11.14 19.97
C ILE A 12 13.82 9.76 19.43
N TYR A 13 12.54 9.38 19.55
CA TYR A 13 12.05 8.10 19.05
C TYR A 13 12.30 7.95 17.54
N THR A 14 11.90 8.94 16.75
CA THR A 14 12.08 8.91 15.29
C THR A 14 13.55 8.88 14.91
N ALA A 15 14.42 9.60 15.62
CA ALA A 15 15.86 9.60 15.37
C ALA A 15 16.46 8.20 15.60
N ILE A 16 16.12 7.55 16.72
CA ILE A 16 16.58 6.19 17.03
C ILE A 16 16.03 5.20 16.00
N PHE A 17 14.74 5.28 15.67
CA PHE A 17 14.07 4.40 14.72
C PHE A 17 14.71 4.47 13.33
N PHE A 18 14.92 5.68 12.80
CA PHE A 18 15.49 5.86 11.46
C PHE A 18 17.00 5.59 11.43
N ALA A 19 17.74 5.84 12.52
CA ALA A 19 19.13 5.41 12.64
C ALA A 19 19.26 3.88 12.61
N ALA A 20 18.41 3.18 13.37
CA ALA A 20 18.33 1.72 13.34
C ALA A 20 17.94 1.22 11.94
N SER A 21 16.94 1.85 11.31
CA SER A 21 16.50 1.49 9.96
C SER A 21 17.61 1.66 8.93
N TYR A 22 18.38 2.76 8.99
CA TYR A 22 19.51 2.99 8.10
C TYR A 22 20.59 1.93 8.28
N TYR A 23 21.02 1.70 9.52
CA TYR A 23 22.06 0.72 9.84
C TYR A 23 21.69 -0.69 9.36
N LEU A 24 20.44 -1.10 9.61
CA LEU A 24 19.94 -2.41 9.17
C LEU A 24 19.80 -2.50 7.65
N SER A 25 19.46 -1.40 6.97
CA SER A 25 19.29 -1.37 5.52
C SER A 25 20.61 -1.37 4.73
N LEU A 26 21.76 -1.17 5.38
CA LEU A 26 23.06 -1.34 4.73
C LEU A 26 23.33 -2.80 4.31
N ASN A 27 22.70 -3.78 4.99
CA ASN A 27 22.85 -5.21 4.70
C ASN A 27 21.47 -5.93 4.66
N PRO A 28 20.63 -5.66 3.65
CA PRO A 28 19.20 -6.02 3.68
C PRO A 28 18.96 -7.55 3.70
N ASN A 29 19.76 -8.32 2.96
CA ASN A 29 19.51 -9.75 2.70
C ASN A 29 19.53 -10.63 3.96
N LYS A 30 20.36 -10.34 4.96
CA LYS A 30 20.46 -11.18 6.18
C LYS A 30 19.46 -10.77 7.26
N ILE A 31 18.97 -9.53 7.21
CA ILE A 31 18.15 -8.95 8.28
C ILE A 31 16.67 -9.21 8.04
N LEU A 32 16.17 -9.01 6.82
CA LEU A 32 14.78 -9.31 6.47
C LEU A 32 14.41 -10.77 6.75
N ASP A 33 15.30 -11.70 6.39
CA ASP A 33 15.07 -13.14 6.59
C ASP A 33 15.07 -13.55 8.07
N ARG A 34 15.94 -12.96 8.91
CA ARG A 34 16.03 -13.33 10.34
C ARG A 34 14.96 -12.64 11.18
N VAL A 35 14.81 -11.33 10.99
CA VAL A 35 13.91 -10.52 11.81
C VAL A 35 12.46 -10.76 11.40
N GLY A 36 12.15 -10.81 10.11
CA GLY A 36 10.80 -11.07 9.61
C GLY A 36 10.25 -12.44 10.00
N LYS A 37 11.11 -13.48 10.01
CA LYS A 37 10.72 -14.85 10.39
C LYS A 37 10.29 -14.96 11.86
N MET A 38 10.86 -14.14 12.75
CA MET A 38 10.52 -14.15 14.17
C MET A 38 9.42 -13.14 14.51
N LEU A 39 9.46 -11.95 13.90
CA LEU A 39 8.51 -10.87 14.20
C LEU A 39 7.12 -11.10 13.61
N THR A 40 7.02 -11.62 12.39
CA THR A 40 5.70 -11.79 11.74
C THR A 40 4.80 -12.75 12.53
N PRO A 41 5.26 -13.92 12.99
CA PRO A 41 4.46 -14.78 13.86
C PRO A 41 4.11 -14.11 15.19
N ALA A 42 5.05 -13.39 15.81
CA ALA A 42 4.80 -12.69 17.07
C ALA A 42 3.72 -11.61 16.93
N LEU A 43 3.78 -10.81 15.87
CA LEU A 43 2.76 -9.81 15.52
C LEU A 43 1.40 -10.47 15.31
N LEU A 44 1.34 -11.57 14.55
CA LEU A 44 0.11 -12.30 14.31
C LEU A 44 -0.50 -12.88 15.59
N VAL A 45 0.31 -13.38 16.53
CA VAL A 45 -0.18 -13.87 17.82
C VAL A 45 -0.81 -12.75 18.64
N VAL A 46 -0.15 -11.59 18.73
CA VAL A 46 -0.70 -10.47 19.50
C VAL A 46 -1.96 -9.90 18.86
N LEU A 47 -1.96 -9.75 17.54
CA LEU A 47 -3.16 -9.36 16.80
C LEU A 47 -4.28 -10.40 16.97
N PHE A 48 -3.97 -11.69 16.95
CA PHE A 48 -4.95 -12.75 17.17
C PHE A 48 -5.59 -12.66 18.56
N ILE A 49 -4.80 -12.46 19.62
CA ILE A 49 -5.32 -12.27 20.99
C ILE A 49 -6.24 -11.05 21.05
N LEU A 50 -5.80 -9.95 20.44
CA LEU A 50 -6.55 -8.72 20.37
C LEU A 50 -7.87 -8.88 19.59
N PHE A 51 -7.85 -9.59 18.46
CA PHE A 51 -9.04 -9.86 17.68
C PHE A 51 -9.99 -10.80 18.42
N ALA A 52 -9.47 -11.87 19.04
CA ALA A 52 -10.27 -12.79 19.85
C ALA A 52 -11.00 -12.03 20.97
N GLN A 53 -10.32 -11.10 21.64
CA GLN A 53 -10.94 -10.25 22.66
C GLN A 53 -11.98 -9.30 22.06
N ALA A 54 -11.68 -8.67 20.93
CA ALA A 54 -12.60 -7.75 20.26
C ALA A 54 -13.89 -8.44 19.77
N PHE A 55 -13.82 -9.69 19.32
CA PHE A 55 -15.00 -10.47 18.95
C PHE A 55 -15.76 -11.01 20.16
N HIS A 56 -15.07 -11.38 21.24
CA HIS A 56 -15.71 -11.88 22.45
C HIS A 56 -16.43 -10.78 23.24
N ALA A 57 -15.82 -9.61 23.34
CA ALA A 57 -16.33 -8.45 24.07
C ALA A 57 -16.19 -7.20 23.18
N PRO A 58 -17.10 -7.00 22.20
CA PRO A 58 -17.05 -5.82 21.34
C PRO A 58 -17.21 -4.55 22.18
N LEU A 59 -16.49 -3.49 21.79
CA LEU A 59 -16.50 -2.20 22.52
C LEU A 59 -17.91 -1.60 22.59
N ALA A 60 -18.64 -1.68 21.48
CA ALA A 60 -20.04 -1.30 21.39
C ALA A 60 -20.68 -1.88 20.13
N ASN A 61 -21.97 -1.61 19.95
CA ASN A 61 -22.69 -1.95 18.72
C ASN A 61 -22.20 -1.11 17.54
N ILE A 62 -22.19 -1.74 16.37
CA ILE A 62 -21.86 -1.08 15.09
C ILE A 62 -22.93 -0.03 14.79
N LEU A 63 -22.48 1.19 14.50
CA LEU A 63 -23.35 2.31 14.13
C LEU A 63 -23.82 2.19 12.68
N ALA A 64 -24.90 2.90 12.34
CA ALA A 64 -25.34 3.02 10.96
C ALA A 64 -24.24 3.67 10.10
N PRO A 65 -24.05 3.22 8.83
CA PRO A 65 -23.10 3.83 7.92
C PRO A 65 -23.46 5.29 7.63
N THR A 66 -22.45 6.11 7.36
CA THR A 66 -22.59 7.55 7.14
C THR A 66 -21.87 7.99 5.85
N GLY A 67 -22.27 9.12 5.29
CA GLY A 67 -21.63 9.71 4.12
C GLY A 67 -21.66 8.79 2.89
N VAL A 68 -20.53 8.69 2.18
CA VAL A 68 -20.39 7.94 0.91
C VAL A 68 -20.62 6.43 1.10
N TYR A 69 -20.43 5.91 2.32
CA TYR A 69 -20.70 4.52 2.64
C TYR A 69 -22.19 4.13 2.55
N LEU A 70 -23.12 5.10 2.54
CA LEU A 70 -24.55 4.84 2.30
C LEU A 70 -24.85 4.51 0.83
N GLU A 71 -24.19 5.21 -0.09
CA GLU A 71 -24.47 5.09 -1.53
C GLU A 71 -23.59 4.03 -2.20
N ALA A 72 -22.32 3.95 -1.81
CA ALA A 72 -21.33 3.12 -2.50
C ALA A 72 -20.28 2.51 -1.54
N PRO A 73 -20.70 1.62 -0.61
CA PRO A 73 -19.80 1.05 0.40
C PRO A 73 -18.62 0.26 -0.18
N PHE A 74 -18.85 -0.47 -1.27
CA PHE A 74 -17.78 -1.21 -1.95
C PHE A 74 -16.75 -0.28 -2.59
N ALA A 75 -17.20 0.76 -3.29
CA ALA A 75 -16.29 1.68 -3.99
C ALA A 75 -15.45 2.50 -3.00
N GLN A 76 -16.06 2.94 -1.89
CA GLN A 76 -15.36 3.61 -0.82
C GLN A 76 -14.35 2.67 -0.14
N GLY A 77 -14.75 1.45 0.23
CA GLY A 77 -13.84 0.47 0.83
C GLY A 77 -12.68 0.09 -0.09
N PHE A 78 -12.91 0.01 -1.40
CA PHE A 78 -11.86 -0.24 -2.38
C PHE A 78 -10.81 0.88 -2.41
N GLN A 79 -11.25 2.14 -2.34
CA GLN A 79 -10.34 3.31 -2.30
C GLN A 79 -9.64 3.46 -0.97
N ASP A 80 -10.32 3.20 0.15
CA ASP A 80 -9.68 3.16 1.46
C ASP A 80 -8.59 2.07 1.48
N GLY A 81 -8.77 0.99 0.72
CA GLY A 81 -7.75 -0.01 0.42
C GLY A 81 -6.45 0.55 -0.17
N TYR A 82 -6.46 1.68 -0.88
CA TYR A 82 -5.26 2.32 -1.42
C TYR A 82 -4.29 2.76 -0.32
N GLN A 83 -4.81 3.08 0.86
CA GLN A 83 -4.01 3.49 2.01
C GLN A 83 -3.17 2.34 2.58
N THR A 84 -3.49 1.09 2.27
CA THR A 84 -2.70 -0.07 2.71
C THR A 84 -1.34 -0.14 2.01
N MET A 85 -1.17 0.51 0.85
CA MET A 85 0.08 0.53 0.07
C MET A 85 0.58 -0.86 -0.41
N ASP A 86 -0.20 -1.93 -0.21
CA ASP A 86 0.20 -3.31 -0.48
C ASP A 86 0.47 -3.56 -1.97
N LEU A 87 -0.35 -2.97 -2.84
CA LEU A 87 -0.21 -3.13 -4.28
C LEU A 87 1.09 -2.46 -4.77
N LEU A 88 1.38 -1.25 -4.30
CA LEU A 88 2.60 -0.53 -4.65
C LEU A 88 3.85 -1.25 -4.11
N ALA A 89 3.78 -1.73 -2.86
CA ALA A 89 4.85 -2.49 -2.25
C ALA A 89 5.17 -3.77 -3.04
N SER A 90 4.15 -4.45 -3.58
CA SER A 90 4.34 -5.67 -4.38
C SER A 90 5.18 -5.42 -5.65
N ILE A 91 5.06 -4.26 -6.29
CA ILE A 91 5.86 -3.90 -7.48
C ILE A 91 7.29 -3.56 -7.08
N ALA A 92 7.47 -2.82 -5.98
CA ALA A 92 8.80 -2.42 -5.51
C ALA A 92 9.63 -3.62 -5.02
N ILE A 93 8.99 -4.60 -4.36
CA ILE A 93 9.66 -5.73 -3.69
C ILE A 93 9.54 -7.02 -4.51
N GLY A 94 8.75 -7.06 -5.59
CA GLY A 94 8.49 -8.28 -6.37
C GLY A 94 9.75 -8.96 -6.88
N ALA A 95 10.72 -8.20 -7.40
CA ALA A 95 12.01 -8.74 -7.85
C ALA A 95 12.83 -9.37 -6.70
N LEU A 96 12.74 -8.82 -5.49
CA LEU A 96 13.39 -9.37 -4.30
C LEU A 96 12.79 -10.73 -3.95
N VAL A 97 11.46 -10.85 -3.99
CA VAL A 97 10.74 -12.10 -3.71
C VAL A 97 11.10 -13.17 -4.74
N THR A 98 11.11 -12.83 -6.04
CA THR A 98 11.49 -13.80 -7.08
C THR A 98 12.93 -14.26 -6.94
N ASN A 99 13.86 -13.36 -6.59
CA ASN A 99 15.26 -13.72 -6.36
C ASN A 99 15.43 -14.58 -5.10
N ALA A 100 14.67 -14.30 -4.04
CA ALA A 100 14.69 -15.11 -2.82
C ALA A 100 14.23 -16.56 -3.07
N ILE A 101 13.25 -16.76 -3.95
CA ILE A 101 12.80 -18.10 -4.37
C ILE A 101 13.90 -18.80 -5.18
N GLN A 102 14.53 -18.10 -6.12
CA GLN A 102 15.63 -18.65 -6.92
C GLN A 102 16.83 -19.06 -6.07
N MET A 103 17.16 -18.27 -5.04
CA MET A 103 18.23 -18.59 -4.09
C MET A 103 17.97 -19.87 -3.28
N ARG A 104 16.72 -20.35 -3.20
CA ARG A 104 16.38 -21.65 -2.59
C ARG A 104 16.55 -22.83 -3.54
N GLY A 105 17.07 -22.61 -4.75
CA GLY A 105 17.35 -23.65 -5.74
C GLY A 105 16.22 -23.91 -6.74
N ILE A 106 15.14 -23.12 -6.71
CA ILE A 106 14.04 -23.23 -7.68
C ILE A 106 14.37 -22.36 -8.90
N THR A 107 14.76 -22.98 -10.01
CA THR A 107 15.15 -22.28 -11.25
C THR A 107 14.09 -22.34 -12.34
N ASP A 108 13.15 -23.30 -12.27
CA ASP A 108 12.07 -23.42 -13.25
C ASP A 108 11.07 -22.26 -13.12
N ARG A 109 10.76 -21.60 -14.25
CA ARG A 109 9.89 -20.42 -14.30
C ARG A 109 8.45 -20.75 -13.88
N HIS A 110 7.96 -21.93 -14.23
CA HIS A 110 6.62 -22.36 -13.85
C HIS A 110 6.55 -22.67 -12.34
N ALA A 111 7.57 -23.32 -11.80
CA ALA A 111 7.69 -23.57 -10.35
C ALA A 111 7.83 -22.27 -9.53
N ILE A 112 8.58 -21.28 -10.01
CA ILE A 112 8.65 -19.95 -9.37
C ILE A 112 7.27 -19.30 -9.36
N GLY A 113 6.56 -19.32 -10.50
CA GLY A 113 5.21 -18.76 -10.62
C GLY A 113 4.21 -19.43 -9.69
N SER A 114 4.20 -20.76 -9.61
CA SER A 114 3.29 -21.49 -8.72
C SER A 114 3.60 -21.25 -7.25
N ALA A 115 4.88 -21.21 -6.86
CA ALA A 115 5.31 -20.88 -5.50
C ALA A 115 4.86 -19.46 -5.10
N CYS A 116 5.03 -18.48 -6.00
CA CYS A 116 4.53 -17.12 -5.81
C CYS A 116 3.01 -17.09 -5.64
N LEU A 117 2.27 -17.83 -6.48
CA LEU A 117 0.80 -17.86 -6.43
C LEU A 117 0.29 -18.44 -5.11
N ILE A 118 0.82 -19.59 -4.68
CA ILE A 118 0.41 -20.24 -3.42
C ILE A 118 0.75 -19.34 -2.22
N SER A 119 1.98 -18.81 -2.18
CA SER A 119 2.40 -17.86 -1.13
C SER A 119 1.52 -16.60 -1.12
N GLY A 120 1.18 -16.08 -2.30
CA GLY A 120 0.28 -14.95 -2.48
C GLY A 120 -1.11 -15.22 -1.95
N LEU A 121 -1.71 -16.38 -2.28
CA LEU A 121 -3.04 -16.76 -1.80
C LEU A 121 -3.09 -16.90 -0.26
N ILE A 122 -2.05 -17.52 0.33
CA ILE A 122 -1.92 -17.60 1.79
C ILE A 122 -1.85 -16.19 2.38
N THR A 123 -1.01 -15.32 1.80
CA THR A 123 -0.81 -13.95 2.27
C THR A 123 -2.11 -13.13 2.18
N VAL A 124 -2.83 -13.20 1.05
CA VAL A 124 -4.11 -12.50 0.87
C VAL A 124 -5.13 -12.98 1.89
N THR A 125 -5.25 -14.29 2.11
CA THR A 125 -6.20 -14.86 3.09
C THR A 125 -5.92 -14.34 4.49
N LEU A 126 -4.66 -14.38 4.93
CA LEU A 126 -4.25 -13.88 6.24
C LEU A 126 -4.48 -12.36 6.36
N LYS A 127 -4.12 -11.59 5.33
CA LYS A 127 -4.34 -10.12 5.32
C LYS A 127 -5.81 -9.76 5.36
N THR A 128 -6.68 -10.46 4.63
CA THR A 128 -8.12 -10.26 4.67
C THR A 128 -8.66 -10.51 6.08
N ALA A 129 -8.22 -11.56 6.76
CA ALA A 129 -8.62 -11.82 8.15
C ALA A 129 -8.17 -10.70 9.11
N VAL A 130 -6.92 -10.24 8.98
CA VAL A 130 -6.36 -9.15 9.81
C VAL A 130 -7.08 -7.83 9.55
N TYR A 131 -7.20 -7.40 8.29
CA TYR A 131 -7.87 -6.14 7.95
C TYR A 131 -9.36 -6.16 8.24
N GLY A 132 -10.05 -7.29 8.03
CA GLY A 132 -11.44 -7.46 8.43
C GLY A 132 -11.62 -7.30 9.94
N SER A 133 -10.71 -7.86 10.74
CA SER A 133 -10.75 -7.73 12.21
C SER A 133 -10.44 -6.30 12.68
N LEU A 134 -9.48 -5.63 12.04
CA LEU A 134 -9.19 -4.21 12.31
C LEU A 134 -10.37 -3.30 11.94
N ALA A 135 -11.02 -3.56 10.81
CA ALA A 135 -12.23 -2.84 10.39
C ALA A 135 -13.38 -3.06 11.39
N TYR A 136 -13.54 -4.28 11.91
CA TYR A 136 -14.53 -4.59 12.95
C TYR A 136 -14.26 -3.84 14.26
N ILE A 137 -13.00 -3.75 14.69
CA ILE A 137 -12.60 -2.92 15.84
C ILE A 137 -12.94 -1.45 15.58
N GLY A 138 -12.60 -0.94 14.38
CA GLY A 138 -12.97 0.40 13.97
C GLY A 138 -14.48 0.65 14.09
N ALA A 139 -15.28 -0.24 13.52
CA ALA A 139 -16.74 -0.14 13.50
C ALA A 139 -17.39 -0.19 14.90
N THR A 140 -16.84 -0.99 15.82
CA THR A 140 -17.34 -1.13 17.19
C THR A 140 -16.79 -0.07 18.15
N SER A 141 -15.71 0.63 17.79
CA SER A 141 -15.08 1.64 18.63
C SER A 141 -15.74 3.02 18.60
N ALA A 142 -16.49 3.33 17.55
CA ALA A 142 -16.92 4.69 17.23
C ALA A 142 -17.77 5.38 18.32
N SER A 143 -18.57 4.64 19.07
CA SER A 143 -19.40 5.19 20.15
C SER A 143 -18.67 5.31 21.49
N VAL A 144 -17.56 4.59 21.68
CA VAL A 144 -16.77 4.58 22.92
C VAL A 144 -15.59 5.54 22.84
N LEU A 145 -14.87 5.51 21.73
CA LEU A 145 -13.68 6.34 21.49
C LEU A 145 -14.00 7.64 20.75
N GLY A 146 -15.24 7.81 20.29
CA GLY A 146 -15.66 8.94 19.46
C GLY A 146 -15.09 8.88 18.04
N GLN A 147 -15.22 10.00 17.32
CA GLN A 147 -14.60 10.17 16.00
C GLN A 147 -13.12 10.46 16.20
N SER A 148 -12.29 9.43 16.03
CA SER A 148 -10.84 9.54 16.13
C SER A 148 -10.25 9.96 14.78
N GLU A 149 -9.16 10.74 14.79
CA GLU A 149 -8.60 11.32 13.57
C GLU A 149 -7.98 10.29 12.63
N ASN A 150 -7.51 9.15 13.16
CA ASN A 150 -6.86 8.11 12.37
C ASN A 150 -6.96 6.73 13.04
N GLY A 151 -6.76 5.68 12.24
CA GLY A 151 -6.85 4.29 12.70
C GLY A 151 -5.82 3.89 13.77
N GLY A 152 -4.68 4.60 13.86
CA GLY A 152 -3.67 4.34 14.89
C GLY A 152 -4.16 4.69 16.30
N GLN A 153 -4.84 5.83 16.43
CA GLN A 153 -5.48 6.24 17.68
C GLN A 153 -6.62 5.29 18.07
N ILE A 154 -7.44 4.85 17.11
CA ILE A 154 -8.50 3.85 17.34
C ILE A 154 -7.91 2.55 17.90
N LEU A 155 -6.85 2.03 17.27
CA LEU A 155 -6.22 0.80 17.70
C LEU A 155 -5.62 0.94 19.11
N ALA A 156 -4.86 2.00 19.38
CA ALA A 156 -4.27 2.26 20.69
C ALA A 156 -5.33 2.48 21.79
N GLY A 157 -6.47 3.11 21.45
CA GLY A 157 -7.60 3.26 22.35
C GLY A 157 -8.28 1.91 22.65
N ALA A 158 -8.52 1.09 21.63
CA ALA A 158 -9.10 -0.23 21.79
C ALA A 158 -8.22 -1.15 22.65
N VAL A 159 -6.91 -1.17 22.39
CA VAL A 159 -5.95 -1.94 23.20
C VAL A 159 -5.89 -1.43 24.64
N GLY A 160 -5.93 -0.11 24.83
CA GLY A 160 -5.96 0.50 26.15
C GLY A 160 -7.19 0.08 26.97
N ILE A 161 -8.36 -0.05 26.31
CA ILE A 161 -9.59 -0.52 26.96
C ILE A 161 -9.51 -2.03 27.28
N PHE A 162 -9.03 -2.85 26.34
CA PHE A 162 -9.01 -4.31 26.52
C PHE A 162 -7.90 -4.81 27.47
N PHE A 163 -6.72 -4.20 27.43
CA PHE A 163 -5.51 -4.72 28.08
C PHE A 163 -4.80 -3.68 28.96
N GLY A 164 -5.31 -2.46 29.06
CA GLY A 164 -4.70 -1.40 29.85
C GLY A 164 -3.37 -0.89 29.28
N ALA A 165 -2.60 -0.21 30.13
CA ALA A 165 -1.34 0.43 29.75
C ALA A 165 -0.25 -0.58 29.31
N SER A 166 -0.23 -1.78 29.92
CA SER A 166 0.72 -2.84 29.54
C SER A 166 0.46 -3.36 28.13
N GLY A 167 -0.82 -3.49 27.72
CA GLY A 167 -1.18 -3.83 26.35
C GLY A 167 -0.71 -2.78 25.35
N ASN A 168 -0.89 -1.49 25.65
CA ASN A 168 -0.40 -0.41 24.79
C ASN A 168 1.12 -0.39 24.68
N LEU A 169 1.85 -0.69 25.76
CA LEU A 169 3.31 -0.81 25.70
C LEU A 169 3.74 -1.97 24.81
N LEU A 170 3.11 -3.13 24.95
CA LEU A 170 3.39 -4.30 24.11
C LEU A 170 3.08 -4.00 22.64
N LEU A 171 1.94 -3.36 22.36
CA LEU A 171 1.54 -2.94 21.02
C LEU A 171 2.58 -1.98 20.41
N ALA A 172 3.03 -0.98 21.17
CA ALA A 172 4.01 -0.01 20.71
C ALA A 172 5.35 -0.68 20.34
N VAL A 173 5.82 -1.63 21.14
CA VAL A 173 7.05 -2.40 20.85
C VAL A 173 6.88 -3.22 19.57
N ILE A 174 5.76 -3.94 19.44
CA ILE A 174 5.51 -4.83 18.31
C ILE A 174 5.32 -4.05 17.01
N ILE A 175 4.51 -2.99 17.02
CA ILE A 175 4.32 -2.11 15.86
C ILE A 175 5.65 -1.44 15.50
N GLY A 176 6.40 -0.96 16.49
CA GLY A 176 7.73 -0.38 16.25
C GLY A 176 8.66 -1.36 15.54
N LEU A 177 8.74 -2.61 15.99
CA LEU A 177 9.57 -3.63 15.35
C LEU A 177 9.06 -4.02 13.95
N ALA A 178 7.73 -4.14 13.76
CA ALA A 178 7.13 -4.44 12.47
C ALA A 178 7.39 -3.32 11.45
N CYS A 179 7.17 -2.07 11.85
CA CYS A 179 7.45 -0.89 11.03
C CYS A 179 8.94 -0.79 10.69
N LEU A 180 9.85 -1.17 11.61
CA LEU A 180 11.29 -1.16 11.35
C LEU A 180 11.65 -2.09 10.18
N THR A 181 11.13 -3.33 10.18
CA THR A 181 11.40 -4.28 9.08
C THR A 181 10.82 -3.82 7.75
N THR A 182 9.61 -3.25 7.76
CA THR A 182 8.95 -2.74 6.56
C THR A 182 9.71 -1.54 5.99
N CYS A 183 10.11 -0.60 6.87
CA CYS A 183 10.94 0.54 6.50
C CYS A 183 12.27 0.09 5.88
N CYS A 184 12.94 -0.90 6.46
CA CYS A 184 14.17 -1.47 5.89
C CYS A 184 13.94 -2.10 4.51
N GLY A 185 12.86 -2.88 4.35
CA GLY A 185 12.54 -3.55 3.09
C GLY A 185 12.24 -2.57 1.95
N ILE A 186 11.40 -1.55 2.22
CA ILE A 186 11.01 -0.57 1.19
C ILE A 186 12.18 0.36 0.86
N THR A 187 12.90 0.89 1.85
CA THR A 187 14.00 1.84 1.60
C THR A 187 15.18 1.19 0.88
N SER A 188 15.54 -0.04 1.25
CA SER A 188 16.57 -0.81 0.53
C SER A 188 16.14 -1.15 -0.90
N SER A 189 14.90 -1.60 -1.10
CA SER A 189 14.38 -1.91 -2.44
C SER A 189 14.30 -0.66 -3.33
N ALA A 190 13.86 0.47 -2.78
CA ALA A 190 13.84 1.75 -3.48
C ALA A 190 15.26 2.22 -3.85
N ALA A 191 16.21 2.14 -2.93
CA ALA A 191 17.61 2.49 -3.19
C ALA A 191 18.24 1.59 -4.27
N LEU A 192 17.97 0.27 -4.25
CA LEU A 192 18.39 -0.66 -5.30
C LEU A 192 17.76 -0.31 -6.65
N PHE A 193 16.46 -0.04 -6.67
CA PHE A 193 15.73 0.32 -7.88
C PHE A 193 16.29 1.60 -8.52
N PHE A 194 16.44 2.67 -7.75
CA PHE A 194 16.99 3.93 -8.25
C PHE A 194 18.47 3.83 -8.61
N ASN A 195 19.27 3.04 -7.88
CA ASN A 195 20.65 2.79 -8.24
C ASN A 195 20.75 2.13 -9.63
N LYS A 196 19.91 1.10 -9.90
CA LYS A 196 19.83 0.42 -11.20
C LYS A 196 19.30 1.35 -12.29
N LEU A 197 18.24 2.11 -12.02
CA LEU A 197 17.62 3.05 -12.96
C LEU A 197 18.60 4.16 -13.38
N LEU A 198 19.36 4.70 -12.43
CA LEU A 198 20.39 5.72 -12.65
C LEU A 198 21.72 5.14 -13.16
N LYS A 199 21.76 3.84 -13.51
CA LYS A 199 22.95 3.14 -14.01
C LYS A 199 24.18 3.33 -13.11
N GLY A 200 23.97 3.30 -11.79
CA GLY A 200 25.04 3.45 -10.80
C GLY A 200 25.60 4.86 -10.61
N ARG A 201 25.02 5.90 -11.23
CA ARG A 201 25.47 7.30 -11.06
C ARG A 201 25.40 7.80 -9.61
N ILE A 202 24.43 7.30 -8.84
CA ILE A 202 24.29 7.58 -7.41
C ILE A 202 24.43 6.24 -6.68
N SER A 203 25.30 6.20 -5.66
CA SER A 203 25.51 4.98 -4.87
C SER A 203 24.24 4.62 -4.08
N TYR A 204 24.09 3.31 -3.85
CA TYR A 204 23.02 2.75 -3.02
C TYR A 204 22.93 3.45 -1.66
N GLU A 205 24.07 3.64 -0.98
CA GLU A 205 24.14 4.26 0.35
C GLU A 205 23.61 5.70 0.37
N ARG A 206 23.89 6.49 -0.67
CA ARG A 206 23.40 7.88 -0.76
C ARG A 206 21.89 7.93 -1.00
N LEU A 207 21.37 7.06 -1.86
CA LEU A 207 19.93 6.95 -2.11
C LEU A 207 19.19 6.48 -0.85
N LEU A 208 19.78 5.53 -0.12
CA LEU A 208 19.26 5.03 1.14
C LEU A 208 19.25 6.15 2.20
N LEU A 209 20.37 6.87 2.37
CA LEU A 209 20.47 7.97 3.32
C LEU A 209 19.45 9.07 3.02
N LEU A 210 19.30 9.45 1.75
CA LEU A 210 18.32 10.46 1.33
C LEU A 210 16.89 10.01 1.64
N SER A 211 16.55 8.75 1.37
CA SER A 211 15.22 8.19 1.66
C SER A 211 14.93 8.17 3.17
N ILE A 212 15.92 7.82 3.98
CA ILE A 212 15.79 7.81 5.45
C ILE A 212 15.66 9.23 6.01
N LEU A 213 16.47 10.18 5.55
CA LEU A 213 16.39 11.58 6.01
C LEU A 213 15.05 12.22 5.65
N PHE A 214 14.56 11.98 4.43
CA PHE A 214 13.24 12.43 4.01
C PHE A 214 12.14 11.83 4.89
N SER A 215 12.19 10.52 5.13
CA SER A 215 11.19 9.82 5.96
C SER A 215 11.24 10.27 7.42
N PHE A 216 12.44 10.52 7.97
CA PHE A 216 12.64 11.08 9.30
C PHE A 216 12.00 12.46 9.43
N ALA A 217 12.25 13.36 8.47
CA ALA A 217 11.63 14.68 8.44
C ALA A 217 10.09 14.58 8.34
N ALA A 218 9.59 13.75 7.42
CA ALA A 218 8.15 13.56 7.23
C ALA A 218 7.46 12.97 8.48
N SER A 219 8.10 12.03 9.18
CA SER A 219 7.53 11.38 10.36
C SER A 219 7.24 12.32 11.54
N ASN A 220 7.85 13.50 11.56
CA ASN A 220 7.64 14.51 12.60
C ASN A 220 6.44 15.44 12.34
N ILE A 221 5.76 15.32 11.19
CA ILE A 221 4.57 16.12 10.83
C ILE A 221 3.28 15.55 11.45
N GLY A 222 3.26 14.26 11.77
CA GLY A 222 2.11 13.56 12.37
C GLY A 222 1.31 12.72 11.37
N LEU A 223 0.71 11.63 11.85
CA LEU A 223 0.10 10.60 10.99
C LEU A 223 -1.07 11.13 10.15
N THR A 224 -1.98 11.90 10.75
CA THR A 224 -3.16 12.46 10.06
C THR A 224 -2.73 13.33 8.86
N GLN A 225 -1.73 14.20 9.05
CA GLN A 225 -1.21 15.05 7.99
C GLN A 225 -0.50 14.26 6.89
N ILE A 226 0.30 13.24 7.26
CA ILE A 226 0.96 12.35 6.30
C ILE A 226 -0.08 11.64 5.43
N ILE A 227 -1.18 11.14 6.03
CA ILE A 227 -2.27 10.50 5.29
C ILE A 227 -2.92 11.49 4.33
N THR A 228 -3.31 12.68 4.81
CA THR A 228 -3.94 13.72 3.98
C THR A 228 -3.04 14.12 2.80
N LEU A 229 -1.74 14.26 3.03
CA LEU A 229 -0.77 14.57 1.97
C LEU A 229 -0.59 13.40 1.00
N ALA A 230 -0.67 12.15 1.46
CA ALA A 230 -0.49 10.96 0.63
C ALA A 230 -1.70 10.66 -0.27
N VAL A 231 -2.94 10.93 0.19
CA VAL A 231 -4.17 10.58 -0.53
C VAL A 231 -4.17 11.05 -2.01
N PRO A 232 -3.84 12.32 -2.34
CA PRO A 232 -3.77 12.78 -3.73
C PRO A 232 -2.82 11.94 -4.60
N PHE A 233 -1.65 11.57 -4.07
CA PHE A 233 -0.69 10.74 -4.79
C PHE A 233 -1.21 9.32 -4.96
N LEU A 234 -1.85 8.75 -3.93
CA LEU A 234 -2.39 7.40 -3.98
C LEU A 234 -3.50 7.30 -5.02
N VAL A 235 -4.48 8.21 -5.00
CA VAL A 235 -5.59 8.23 -5.97
C VAL A 235 -5.09 8.45 -7.41
N THR A 236 -3.97 9.14 -7.60
CA THR A 236 -3.34 9.31 -8.92
C THR A 236 -2.66 8.03 -9.41
N ILE A 237 -1.84 7.40 -8.56
CA ILE A 237 -0.94 6.31 -8.95
C ILE A 237 -1.65 4.95 -8.96
N TYR A 238 -2.56 4.69 -8.01
CA TYR A 238 -3.19 3.38 -7.86
C TYR A 238 -3.95 2.91 -9.10
N PRO A 239 -4.81 3.74 -9.73
CA PRO A 239 -5.49 3.35 -10.97
C PRO A 239 -4.53 2.87 -12.06
N LEU A 240 -3.41 3.57 -12.25
CA LEU A 240 -2.40 3.20 -13.25
C LEU A 240 -1.82 1.83 -12.96
N VAL A 241 -1.49 1.60 -11.70
CA VAL A 241 -0.91 0.34 -11.23
C VAL A 241 -1.91 -0.80 -11.36
N ILE A 242 -3.18 -0.59 -10.98
CA ILE A 242 -4.25 -1.58 -11.13
C ILE A 242 -4.44 -1.94 -12.59
N VAL A 243 -4.51 -0.95 -13.49
CA VAL A 243 -4.64 -1.18 -14.94
C VAL A 243 -3.46 -2.00 -15.46
N VAL A 244 -2.22 -1.67 -15.07
CA VAL A 244 -1.02 -2.43 -15.47
C VAL A 244 -1.10 -3.88 -14.98
N VAL A 245 -1.47 -4.11 -13.72
CA VAL A 245 -1.61 -5.46 -13.16
C VAL A 245 -2.69 -6.25 -13.88
N ILE A 246 -3.87 -5.65 -14.12
CA ILE A 246 -4.97 -6.30 -14.84
C ILE A 246 -4.52 -6.66 -16.25
N LEU A 247 -3.94 -5.72 -17.01
CA LEU A 247 -3.44 -6.00 -18.35
C LEU A 247 -2.37 -7.10 -18.36
N SER A 248 -1.48 -7.11 -17.35
CA SER A 248 -0.44 -8.14 -17.21
C SER A 248 -1.02 -9.54 -16.96
N LEU A 249 -2.18 -9.64 -16.28
CA LEU A 249 -2.88 -10.92 -16.10
C LEU A 249 -3.53 -11.41 -17.40
N PHE A 250 -4.00 -10.49 -18.24
CA PHE A 250 -4.60 -10.80 -19.55
C PHE A 250 -3.58 -10.84 -20.70
N ASP A 251 -2.29 -10.71 -20.41
CA ASP A 251 -1.23 -10.63 -21.43
C ASP A 251 -1.23 -11.79 -22.42
N TYR A 252 -1.59 -13.00 -21.96
CA TYR A 252 -1.71 -14.17 -22.83
C TYR A 252 -2.72 -13.97 -23.96
N PHE A 253 -3.83 -13.29 -23.69
CA PHE A 253 -4.87 -12.98 -24.69
C PHE A 253 -4.52 -11.74 -25.53
N ILE A 254 -3.77 -10.80 -24.93
CA ILE A 254 -3.46 -9.50 -25.51
C ILE A 254 -2.21 -9.55 -26.41
N GLY A 255 -1.35 -10.56 -26.24
CA GLY A 255 -0.16 -10.78 -27.06
C GLY A 255 0.91 -9.68 -26.89
N TRP A 256 1.05 -9.10 -25.69
CA TRP A 256 2.08 -8.08 -25.37
C TRP A 256 2.08 -6.83 -26.27
N ARG A 257 0.92 -6.49 -26.83
CA ARG A 257 0.77 -5.33 -27.72
C ARG A 257 0.91 -4.02 -26.94
N LYS A 258 2.03 -3.31 -27.17
CA LYS A 258 2.36 -2.04 -26.51
C LYS A 258 1.26 -0.97 -26.66
N SER A 259 0.54 -0.97 -27.77
CA SER A 259 -0.55 -0.03 -28.05
C SER A 259 -1.73 -0.15 -27.08
N ILE A 260 -2.03 -1.35 -26.59
CA ILE A 260 -3.10 -1.59 -25.59
C ILE A 260 -2.70 -1.00 -24.24
N TYR A 261 -1.45 -1.24 -23.80
CA TYR A 261 -0.89 -0.64 -22.59
C TYR A 261 -0.85 0.88 -22.68
N GLN A 262 -0.34 1.44 -23.78
CA GLN A 262 -0.23 2.89 -23.94
C GLN A 262 -1.61 3.57 -23.96
N GLY A 263 -2.58 2.99 -24.68
CA GLY A 263 -3.95 3.52 -24.74
C GLY A 263 -4.64 3.50 -23.38
N ALA A 264 -4.60 2.37 -22.68
CA ALA A 264 -5.21 2.24 -21.36
C ALA A 264 -4.56 3.17 -20.33
N ILE A 265 -3.22 3.17 -20.24
CA ILE A 265 -2.47 3.96 -19.25
C ILE A 265 -2.62 5.45 -19.51
N SER A 266 -2.56 5.90 -20.78
CA SER A 266 -2.64 7.34 -21.10
C SER A 266 -3.99 7.94 -20.72
N LEU A 267 -5.10 7.28 -21.07
CA LEU A 267 -6.43 7.75 -20.66
C LEU A 267 -6.61 7.66 -19.15
N THR A 268 -6.19 6.55 -18.52
CA THR A 268 -6.22 6.42 -17.06
C THR A 268 -5.45 7.55 -16.38
N LEU A 269 -4.27 7.91 -16.89
CA LEU A 269 -3.43 8.97 -16.33
C LEU A 269 -4.12 10.33 -16.31
N VAL A 270 -4.84 10.68 -17.38
CA VAL A 270 -5.57 11.96 -17.46
C VAL A 270 -6.62 12.03 -16.36
N PHE A 271 -7.45 11.00 -16.21
CA PHE A 271 -8.53 10.99 -15.23
C PHE A 271 -8.02 10.87 -13.79
N SER A 272 -7.04 10.01 -13.55
CA SER A 272 -6.45 9.87 -12.21
C SER A 272 -5.70 11.12 -11.76
N LEU A 273 -5.11 11.89 -12.69
CA LEU A 273 -4.49 13.18 -12.36
C LEU A 273 -5.55 14.21 -11.96
N ILE A 274 -6.69 14.24 -12.65
CA ILE A 274 -7.82 15.12 -12.29
C ILE A 274 -8.35 14.74 -10.90
N ASP A 275 -8.52 13.44 -10.63
CA ASP A 275 -8.98 12.95 -9.33
C ASP A 275 -7.96 13.26 -8.21
N GLY A 276 -6.67 13.13 -8.49
CA GLY A 276 -5.59 13.54 -7.58
C GLY A 276 -5.59 15.03 -7.28
N LEU A 277 -5.77 15.88 -8.29
CA LEU A 277 -5.89 17.33 -8.11
C LEU A 277 -7.14 17.72 -7.32
N HIS A 278 -8.25 17.01 -7.54
CA HIS A 278 -9.47 17.20 -6.77
C HIS A 278 -9.27 16.80 -5.30
N ALA A 279 -8.64 15.65 -5.04
CA ALA A 279 -8.28 15.22 -3.69
C ALA A 279 -7.31 16.19 -2.99
N ALA A 280 -6.45 16.90 -3.75
CA ALA A 280 -5.59 17.95 -3.24
C ALA A 280 -6.30 19.30 -3.01
N GLY A 281 -7.59 19.42 -3.36
CA GLY A 281 -8.35 20.67 -3.25
C GLY A 281 -8.01 21.74 -4.30
N LEU A 282 -7.29 21.36 -5.37
CA LEU A 282 -6.79 22.27 -6.41
C LEU A 282 -7.66 22.28 -7.68
N CYS A 283 -8.68 21.43 -7.75
CA CYS A 283 -9.54 21.31 -8.93
C CYS A 283 -10.76 22.24 -8.83
N PRO A 284 -11.13 22.97 -9.91
CA PRO A 284 -12.36 23.75 -9.94
C PRO A 284 -13.60 22.87 -9.75
N PRO A 285 -14.54 23.22 -8.85
CA PRO A 285 -15.72 22.39 -8.58
C PRO A 285 -16.62 22.20 -9.81
N ALA A 286 -16.62 23.16 -10.75
CA ALA A 286 -17.35 23.06 -12.01
C ALA A 286 -16.83 21.94 -12.93
N LEU A 287 -15.52 21.69 -12.94
CA LEU A 287 -14.92 20.59 -13.71
C LEU A 287 -15.33 19.24 -13.10
N HIS A 288 -15.26 19.14 -11.78
CA HIS A 288 -15.63 17.93 -11.06
C HIS A 288 -17.12 17.56 -11.26
N GLU A 289 -18.02 18.55 -11.20
CA GLU A 289 -19.45 18.32 -11.42
C GLU A 289 -19.76 17.92 -12.87
N LEU A 290 -19.06 18.51 -13.86
CA LEU A 290 -19.19 18.11 -15.26
C LEU A 290 -18.73 16.67 -15.48
N LEU A 291 -17.59 16.27 -14.90
CA LEU A 291 -17.11 14.89 -14.97
C LEU A 291 -18.06 13.92 -14.26
N ARG A 292 -18.64 14.32 -13.12
CA ARG A 292 -19.64 13.52 -12.40
C ARG A 292 -20.88 13.22 -13.24
N GLN A 293 -21.34 14.18 -14.03
CA GLN A 293 -22.51 14.04 -14.88
C GLN A 293 -22.22 13.28 -16.18
N THR A 294 -20.98 13.39 -16.70
CA THR A 294 -20.63 12.88 -18.03
C THR A 294 -20.03 11.47 -17.99
N ILE A 295 -19.32 11.12 -16.91
CA ILE A 295 -18.55 9.87 -16.83
C ILE A 295 -19.21 8.89 -15.87
N PRO A 296 -19.62 7.69 -16.36
CA PRO A 296 -20.15 6.66 -15.49
C PRO A 296 -19.09 6.24 -14.45
N LEU A 297 -19.53 5.95 -13.22
CA LEU A 297 -18.70 5.61 -12.07
C LEU A 297 -17.86 6.75 -11.47
N TYR A 298 -17.91 7.96 -12.04
CA TYR A 298 -17.21 9.12 -11.46
C TYR A 298 -17.80 9.52 -10.10
N GLY A 299 -19.13 9.43 -9.96
CA GLY A 299 -19.84 9.70 -8.70
C GLY A 299 -19.54 8.73 -7.56
N ILE A 300 -18.95 7.56 -7.84
CA ILE A 300 -18.46 6.60 -6.83
C ILE A 300 -16.93 6.62 -6.71
N MET A 301 -16.30 7.67 -7.23
CA MET A 301 -14.84 7.88 -7.22
C MET A 301 -14.04 6.76 -7.93
N MET A 302 -14.67 6.07 -8.89
CA MET A 302 -14.03 5.13 -9.83
C MET A 302 -14.02 5.67 -11.27
N GLY A 303 -13.80 6.97 -11.41
CA GLY A 303 -13.82 7.68 -12.69
C GLY A 303 -12.82 7.18 -13.73
N TRP A 304 -11.77 6.48 -13.30
CA TRP A 304 -10.71 5.96 -14.14
C TRP A 304 -11.06 4.63 -14.87
N VAL A 305 -12.03 3.86 -14.37
CA VAL A 305 -12.31 2.50 -14.87
C VAL A 305 -12.82 2.52 -16.32
N CYS A 306 -13.81 3.36 -16.60
CA CYS A 306 -14.37 3.49 -17.95
C CYS A 306 -13.33 4.02 -18.96
N PRO A 307 -12.58 5.10 -18.67
CA PRO A 307 -11.47 5.54 -19.52
C PRO A 307 -10.40 4.48 -19.75
N ALA A 308 -10.05 3.68 -18.74
CA ALA A 308 -9.09 2.59 -18.89
C ALA A 308 -9.58 1.53 -19.90
N ALA A 309 -10.85 1.12 -19.80
CA ALA A 309 -11.46 0.16 -20.71
C ALA A 309 -11.53 0.71 -22.14
N VAL A 310 -11.96 1.96 -22.30
CA VAL A 310 -11.99 2.64 -23.61
C VAL A 310 -10.59 2.73 -24.21
N GLY A 311 -9.60 3.11 -23.40
CA GLY A 311 -8.20 3.21 -23.85
C GLY A 311 -7.62 1.86 -24.27
N ALA A 312 -7.95 0.79 -23.53
CA ALA A 312 -7.56 -0.57 -23.91
C ALA A 312 -8.21 -1.00 -25.23
N LEU A 313 -9.49 -0.70 -25.45
CA LEU A 313 -10.20 -0.98 -26.71
C LEU A 313 -9.63 -0.21 -27.89
N ILE A 314 -9.36 1.09 -27.72
CA ILE A 314 -8.70 1.92 -28.75
C ILE A 314 -7.32 1.34 -29.08
N GLY A 315 -6.54 1.01 -28.06
CA GLY A 315 -5.23 0.38 -28.24
C GLY A 315 -5.33 -0.97 -28.97
N LEU A 316 -6.40 -1.74 -28.73
CA LEU A 316 -6.66 -3.00 -29.41
C LEU A 316 -6.99 -2.76 -30.88
N CYS A 317 -7.88 -1.81 -31.19
CA CYS A 317 -8.19 -1.42 -32.56
C CYS A 317 -6.93 -0.98 -33.31
N VAL A 318 -6.10 -0.11 -32.72
CA VAL A 318 -4.83 0.34 -33.31
C VAL A 318 -3.88 -0.84 -33.53
N SER A 319 -3.85 -1.79 -32.60
CA SER A 319 -2.99 -2.96 -32.70
C SER A 319 -3.40 -3.95 -33.81
N LEU A 320 -4.66 -3.94 -34.26
CA LEU A 320 -5.10 -4.73 -35.41
C LEU A 320 -4.52 -4.19 -36.74
N PHE A 321 -4.13 -2.91 -36.77
CA PHE A 321 -3.47 -2.27 -37.91
C PHE A 321 -1.93 -2.30 -37.83
N GLN A 322 -1.37 -2.84 -36.74
CA GLN A 322 0.06 -2.99 -36.54
C GLN A 322 0.46 -4.46 -36.74
N THR A 323 1.59 -4.73 -37.40
CA THR A 323 2.17 -6.08 -37.47
C THR A 323 2.45 -6.57 -36.05
N GLY A 324 1.95 -7.77 -35.73
CA GLY A 324 2.06 -8.34 -34.39
C GLY A 324 3.51 -8.38 -33.90
N PRO A 325 3.76 -8.20 -32.58
CA PRO A 325 5.11 -8.35 -32.06
C PRO A 325 5.63 -9.74 -32.44
N ALA A 326 6.81 -9.79 -33.07
CA ALA A 326 7.49 -11.06 -33.35
C ALA A 326 7.59 -11.86 -32.04
N PRO A 327 7.32 -13.18 -32.04
CA PRO A 327 7.52 -13.99 -30.85
C PRO A 327 8.96 -13.80 -30.41
N LYS A 328 9.18 -13.37 -29.16
CA LYS A 328 10.50 -13.53 -28.56
C LYS A 328 10.75 -15.02 -28.54
N GLU A 329 11.72 -15.48 -29.34
CA GLU A 329 12.29 -16.81 -29.19
C GLU A 329 12.55 -17.05 -27.71
N ALA A 330 12.08 -18.20 -27.22
CA ALA A 330 12.45 -18.67 -25.91
C ALA A 330 13.96 -18.90 -25.94
N ASP A 331 14.73 -17.93 -25.44
CA ASP A 331 16.15 -18.14 -25.19
C ASP A 331 16.27 -19.34 -24.25
N THR A 332 16.81 -20.42 -24.83
CA THR A 332 17.18 -21.70 -24.24
C THR A 332 18.09 -21.56 -23.03
#